data_AF-T2JKQ1-F1
#
_entry.id   AF-T2JKQ1-F1
#
_cell.length_a   1.000
_cell.length_b   1.000
_cell.length_c   1.000
_cell.angle_alpha   90.00
_cell.angle_beta   90.00
_cell.angle_gamma   90.00
#
_symmetry.space_group_name_H-M   'P 1'
#
loop_
_entity.id
_entity.type
_entity.pdbx_description
1 polymer ?
#
loop_
_entity_poly.entity_id
_entity_poly.type
_entity_poly.pdbx_seq_one_letter_code
_entity_poly.pdbx_strand_id
1 'polypeptide(L)'
;MLVMNKLRKLLSFRVWRLIILSLLILIIIGLPFKNVAQNTTLEMLQKSPIIVDGYVLFKVGSLPNFRAEERAEIINTALAEEVFSSEPIKIVIVQDSQQTAIRNQTTKRHLLSVTEVDVIEGINSFEQATIWKNHLNKALARGQLERSSSYVRNATLLSLGIILGTIIIHCVLICLGMWGEKGGFVIGNKILLMFI
;
A
#
# COMPACT_ATOMS: atom_id res chain seq x y z
N MET A 1 31.88 -42.17 13.05
CA MET A 1 30.61 -41.66 13.62
C MET A 1 30.66 -40.17 14.04
N LEU A 2 31.80 -39.63 14.48
CA LEU A 2 31.93 -38.26 15.02
C LEU A 2 31.87 -37.12 13.98
N VAL A 3 32.39 -37.33 12.77
CA VAL A 3 32.44 -36.31 11.70
C VAL A 3 31.05 -36.00 11.13
N MET A 4 30.21 -37.03 10.95
CA MET A 4 28.84 -36.91 10.43
C MET A 4 27.93 -36.08 11.34
N ASN A 5 28.15 -36.12 12.66
CA ASN A 5 27.34 -35.37 13.62
C ASN A 5 27.72 -33.88 13.66
N LYS A 6 28.96 -33.53 13.29
CA LYS A 6 29.47 -32.15 13.25
C LYS A 6 29.02 -31.42 11.97
N LEU A 7 29.00 -32.11 10.83
CA LEU A 7 28.46 -31.61 9.55
C LEU A 7 26.94 -31.34 9.65
N ARG A 8 26.17 -32.28 10.23
CA ARG A 8 24.72 -32.13 10.45
C ARG A 8 24.37 -30.93 11.33
N LYS A 9 25.18 -30.64 12.36
CA LYS A 9 25.04 -29.46 13.22
C LYS A 9 25.36 -28.15 12.50
N LEU A 10 26.37 -28.14 11.62
CA LEU A 10 26.74 -26.95 10.83
C LEU A 10 25.72 -26.62 9.74
N LEU A 11 25.17 -27.63 9.07
CA LEU A 11 24.07 -27.45 8.10
C LEU A 11 22.80 -26.95 8.79
N SER A 12 22.46 -27.53 9.94
CA SER A 12 21.36 -27.08 10.81
C SER A 12 21.51 -25.61 11.22
N PHE A 13 22.71 -25.19 11.62
CA PHE A 13 22.96 -23.80 12.05
C PHE A 13 22.83 -22.79 10.91
N ARG A 14 23.30 -23.15 9.69
CA ARG A 14 23.14 -22.31 8.49
C ARG A 14 21.68 -22.18 8.07
N VAL A 15 20.92 -23.28 8.06
CA VAL A 15 19.49 -23.28 7.72
C VAL A 15 18.69 -22.48 8.75
N TRP A 16 18.98 -22.65 10.03
CA TRP A 16 18.30 -21.91 11.10
C TRP A 16 18.58 -20.40 11.04
N ARG A 17 19.82 -20.00 10.68
CA ARG A 17 20.17 -18.59 10.45
C ARG A 17 19.36 -17.96 9.30
N LEU A 18 19.13 -18.70 8.22
CA LEU A 18 18.32 -18.24 7.08
C LEU A 18 16.83 -18.15 7.43
N ILE A 19 16.32 -19.10 8.20
CA ILE A 19 14.94 -19.07 8.72
C ILE A 19 14.73 -17.84 9.61
N ILE A 20 15.66 -17.56 10.53
CA ILE A 20 15.60 -16.40 11.42
C ILE A 20 15.64 -15.10 10.63
N LEU A 21 16.51 -14.98 9.61
CA LEU A 21 16.57 -13.80 8.74
C LEU A 21 15.27 -13.60 7.94
N SER A 22 14.69 -14.67 7.40
CA SER A 22 13.41 -14.60 6.70
C SER A 22 12.26 -14.18 7.63
N LEU A 23 12.26 -14.68 8.88
CA LEU A 23 11.27 -14.31 9.89
C LEU A 23 11.41 -12.84 10.30
N LEU A 24 12.65 -12.35 10.43
CA LEU A 24 12.95 -10.96 10.76
C LEU A 24 12.45 -10.00 9.66
N ILE A 25 12.66 -10.36 8.39
CA ILE A 25 12.17 -9.57 7.24
C ILE A 25 10.63 -9.55 7.21
N LEU A 26 9.98 -10.68 7.47
CA LEU A 26 8.52 -10.76 7.55
C LEU A 26 7.96 -9.88 8.68
N ILE A 27 8.62 -9.86 9.85
CA ILE A 27 8.25 -9.01 10.98
C ILE A 27 8.41 -7.53 10.62
N ILE A 28 9.51 -7.13 9.97
CA ILE A 28 9.75 -5.73 9.58
C ILE A 28 8.69 -5.23 8.59
N ILE A 29 8.24 -6.07 7.66
CA ILE A 29 7.18 -5.71 6.68
C ILE A 29 5.80 -5.63 7.35
N GLY A 30 5.55 -6.46 8.37
CA GLY A 30 4.26 -6.54 9.06
C GLY A 30 4.04 -5.49 10.15
N LEU A 31 5.05 -4.71 10.54
CA LEU A 31 4.87 -3.67 11.55
C LEU A 31 4.09 -2.49 10.94
N PRO A 32 2.87 -2.17 11.43
CA PRO A 32 2.18 -0.98 10.99
C PRO A 32 2.99 0.23 11.46
N PHE A 33 3.65 0.93 10.52
CA PHE A 33 4.22 2.24 10.79
C PHE A 33 3.06 3.19 11.14
N LYS A 34 2.83 3.39 12.44
CA LYS A 34 1.91 4.42 12.92
C LYS A 34 2.55 5.77 12.60
N ASN A 35 2.15 6.38 11.49
CA ASN A 35 2.50 7.75 11.18
C ASN A 35 1.81 8.66 12.20
N VAL A 36 2.51 9.04 13.26
CA VAL A 36 2.04 10.05 14.20
C VAL A 36 2.16 11.41 13.51
N ALA A 37 1.05 11.92 12.99
CA ALA A 37 0.98 13.27 12.47
C ALA A 37 1.11 14.26 13.64
N GLN A 38 2.16 15.08 13.64
CA GLN A 38 2.35 16.15 14.61
C GLN A 38 1.31 17.25 14.38
N ASN A 39 0.43 17.40 15.37
CA ASN A 39 -0.54 18.47 15.53
C ASN A 39 0.18 19.78 15.87
N THR A 40 0.43 20.59 14.83
CA THR A 40 0.96 21.95 14.98
C THR A 40 -0.20 22.93 15.21
N THR A 41 -0.33 23.36 16.47
CA THR A 41 -0.76 24.67 17.01
C THR A 41 -1.77 25.56 16.26
N LEU A 42 -2.78 25.98 17.05
CA LEU A 42 -3.66 27.16 16.98
C LEU A 42 -5.04 26.99 16.31
N GLU A 43 -6.06 27.04 17.17
CA GLU A 43 -7.51 26.94 16.96
C GLU A 43 -8.15 28.00 16.02
N MET A 44 -7.40 28.65 15.13
CA MET A 44 -7.96 29.60 14.15
C MET A 44 -8.03 29.07 12.71
N LEU A 45 -7.71 27.78 12.49
CA LEU A 45 -8.00 27.10 11.23
C LEU A 45 -8.13 25.59 11.47
N GLN A 46 -9.14 25.16 12.23
CA GLN A 46 -9.46 23.73 12.33
C GLN A 46 -9.91 23.26 10.95
N LYS A 47 -8.98 22.68 10.17
CA LYS A 47 -9.27 21.98 8.91
C LYS A 47 -9.27 20.48 9.17
N SER A 48 -10.27 19.78 8.64
CA SER A 48 -10.42 18.34 8.78
C SER A 48 -10.07 17.61 7.48
N PRO A 49 -9.42 16.44 7.52
CA PRO A 49 -8.96 15.74 6.33
C PRO A 49 -10.07 15.04 5.56
N ILE A 50 -10.01 15.13 4.24
CA ILE A 50 -10.76 14.28 3.31
C ILE A 50 -9.91 13.06 2.98
N ILE A 51 -10.46 11.88 3.23
CA ILE A 51 -9.75 10.60 3.21
C ILE A 51 -10.52 9.62 2.32
N VAL A 52 -9.81 9.00 1.38
CA VAL A 52 -10.31 7.86 0.60
C VAL A 52 -9.34 6.70 0.78
N ASP A 53 -9.84 5.56 1.26
CA ASP A 53 -9.05 4.33 1.49
C ASP A 53 -7.79 4.55 2.35
N GLY A 54 -7.88 5.41 3.36
CA GLY A 54 -6.78 5.73 4.28
C GLY A 54 -5.78 6.76 3.75
N TYR A 55 -5.95 7.27 2.53
CA TYR A 55 -5.12 8.34 1.97
C TYR A 55 -5.77 9.71 2.19
N VAL A 56 -5.08 10.61 2.88
CA VAL A 56 -5.48 12.01 3.00
C VAL A 56 -5.25 12.70 1.64
N LEU A 57 -6.32 13.23 1.05
CA LEU A 57 -6.28 13.89 -0.25
C LEU A 57 -6.11 15.41 -0.12
N PHE A 58 -6.88 16.02 0.77
CA PHE A 58 -6.87 17.46 1.09
C PHE A 58 -7.60 17.69 2.42
N LYS A 59 -7.73 18.94 2.85
CA LYS A 59 -8.44 19.30 4.08
C LYS A 59 -9.49 20.39 3.83
N VAL A 60 -10.61 20.31 4.53
CA VAL A 60 -11.73 21.27 4.46
C VAL A 60 -11.82 22.09 5.75
N GLY A 61 -12.15 23.37 5.65
CA GLY A 61 -12.32 24.27 6.80
C GLY A 61 -13.69 24.18 7.46
N SER A 62 -13.91 24.93 8.54
CA SER A 62 -15.23 25.12 9.14
C SER A 62 -16.04 26.20 8.41
N LEU A 63 -17.36 26.05 8.40
CA LEU A 63 -18.32 27.06 7.95
C LEU A 63 -19.15 27.55 9.14
N PRO A 64 -19.85 28.69 9.06
CA PRO A 64 -20.65 29.22 10.17
C PRO A 64 -21.63 28.21 10.79
N ASN A 65 -22.17 27.31 9.97
CA ASN A 65 -23.16 26.31 10.39
C ASN A 65 -22.63 24.88 10.43
N PHE A 66 -21.36 24.65 10.06
CA PHE A 66 -20.79 23.30 9.98
C PHE A 66 -19.36 23.29 10.49
N ARG A 67 -19.07 22.42 11.46
CA ARG A 67 -17.70 22.19 11.92
C ARG A 67 -16.88 21.52 10.81
N ALA A 68 -15.57 21.71 10.82
CA ALA A 68 -14.71 21.10 9.81
C ALA A 68 -14.78 19.57 9.85
N GLU A 69 -14.85 18.99 11.05
CA GLU A 69 -14.98 17.54 11.26
C GLU A 69 -16.27 17.01 10.64
N GLU A 70 -17.39 17.69 10.90
CA GLU A 70 -18.71 17.34 10.36
C GLU A 70 -18.76 17.46 8.83
N ARG A 71 -18.18 18.53 8.27
CA ARG A 71 -18.04 18.66 6.81
C ARG A 71 -17.22 17.52 6.23
N ALA A 72 -16.10 17.17 6.84
CA ALA A 72 -15.26 16.08 6.36
C ALA A 72 -15.98 14.73 6.46
N GLU A 73 -16.73 14.47 7.52
CA GLU A 73 -17.52 13.25 7.68
C GLU A 73 -18.57 13.09 6.57
N ILE A 74 -19.32 14.15 6.27
CA ILE A 74 -20.32 14.15 5.18
C ILE A 74 -19.64 13.85 3.83
N ILE A 75 -18.53 14.55 3.54
CA ILE A 75 -17.80 14.38 2.28
C ILE A 75 -17.20 12.98 2.19
N ASN A 76 -16.53 12.49 3.23
CA ASN A 76 -15.91 11.16 3.25
C ASN A 76 -16.97 10.06 3.08
N THR A 77 -18.15 10.21 3.69
CA THR A 77 -19.27 9.28 3.51
C THR A 77 -19.75 9.27 2.06
N ALA A 78 -19.96 10.45 1.45
CA ALA A 78 -20.37 10.55 0.05
C ALA A 78 -19.32 9.92 -0.90
N LEU A 79 -18.03 10.12 -0.64
CA LEU A 79 -16.95 9.52 -1.43
C LEU A 79 -16.86 7.99 -1.22
N ALA A 80 -17.07 7.50 0.00
CA ALA A 80 -17.05 6.07 0.29
C ALA A 80 -18.15 5.34 -0.50
N GLU A 81 -19.37 5.88 -0.52
CA GLU A 81 -20.49 5.31 -1.28
C GLU A 81 -20.18 5.19 -2.78
N GLU A 82 -19.45 6.15 -3.36
CA GLU A 82 -19.05 6.12 -4.77
C GLU A 82 -18.00 5.04 -5.07
N VAL A 83 -17.10 4.77 -4.12
CA VAL A 83 -16.08 3.71 -4.27
C VAL A 83 -16.68 2.31 -4.27
N PHE A 84 -17.83 2.11 -3.60
CA PHE A 84 -18.55 0.84 -3.60
C PHE A 84 -19.34 0.57 -4.90
N SER A 85 -19.50 1.58 -5.76
CA SER A 85 -20.16 1.38 -7.05
C SER A 85 -19.28 0.59 -8.03
N SER A 86 -19.88 -0.37 -8.73
CA SER A 86 -19.24 -1.14 -9.79
C SER A 86 -19.02 -0.34 -11.08
N GLU A 87 -19.70 0.80 -11.24
CA GLU A 87 -19.56 1.64 -12.42
C GLU A 87 -18.36 2.59 -12.28
N PRO A 88 -17.55 2.77 -13.35
CA PRO A 88 -16.45 3.73 -13.33
C PRO A 88 -16.95 5.12 -12.98
N ILE A 89 -16.47 5.65 -11.85
CA ILE A 89 -16.85 6.99 -11.42
C ILE A 89 -16.29 8.05 -12.36
N LYS A 90 -17.17 8.93 -12.83
CA LYS A 90 -16.82 10.16 -13.54
C LYS A 90 -17.30 11.33 -12.71
N ILE A 91 -16.39 12.20 -12.30
CA ILE A 91 -16.73 13.42 -11.55
C ILE A 91 -16.59 14.66 -12.42
N VAL A 92 -17.50 15.61 -12.20
CA VAL A 92 -17.56 16.88 -12.91
C VAL A 92 -17.61 18.03 -11.90
N ILE A 93 -17.10 19.19 -12.31
CA ILE A 93 -17.26 20.44 -11.57
C ILE A 93 -18.51 21.12 -12.12
N VAL A 94 -19.40 21.52 -11.22
CA VAL A 94 -20.61 22.25 -11.53
C VAL A 94 -20.54 23.59 -10.82
N GLN A 95 -20.83 24.66 -11.54
CA GLN A 95 -20.87 26.02 -11.02
C GLN A 95 -22.31 26.52 -11.14
N ASP A 96 -22.93 26.86 -10.02
CA ASP A 96 -24.29 27.40 -9.97
C ASP A 96 -24.37 28.50 -8.92
N SER A 97 -24.85 29.68 -9.32
CA SER A 97 -25.25 30.75 -8.39
C SER A 97 -24.22 31.06 -7.28
N GLN A 98 -22.94 31.12 -7.65
CA GLN A 98 -21.76 31.33 -6.78
C GLN A 98 -21.28 30.14 -5.94
N GLN A 99 -21.81 28.94 -6.18
CA GLN A 99 -21.31 27.72 -5.57
C GLN A 99 -20.55 26.88 -6.59
N THR A 100 -19.32 26.49 -6.24
CA THR A 100 -18.53 25.52 -7.00
C THR A 100 -18.64 24.17 -6.30
N ALA A 101 -19.13 23.16 -7.02
CA ALA A 101 -19.35 21.82 -6.47
C ALA A 101 -18.72 20.73 -7.35
N ILE A 102 -18.27 19.65 -6.73
CA ILE A 102 -17.87 18.42 -7.41
C ILE A 102 -19.01 17.41 -7.27
N ARG A 103 -19.44 16.82 -8.39
CA ARG A 103 -20.55 15.87 -8.45
C ARG A 103 -20.17 14.66 -9.29
N ASN A 104 -20.80 13.51 -9.01
CA ASN A 104 -20.78 12.40 -9.95
C ASN A 104 -21.59 12.78 -11.21
N GLN A 105 -21.00 12.58 -12.39
CA GLN A 105 -21.57 12.93 -13.68
C GLN A 105 -22.80 12.09 -14.03
N THR A 106 -22.78 10.81 -13.68
CA THR A 106 -23.82 9.82 -14.01
C THR A 106 -24.95 9.90 -13.00
N THR A 107 -24.66 9.72 -11.71
CA THR A 107 -25.68 9.68 -10.64
C THR A 107 -26.16 11.06 -10.21
N LYS A 108 -25.47 12.13 -10.65
CA LYS A 108 -25.68 13.53 -10.21
C LYS A 108 -25.48 13.76 -8.71
N ARG A 109 -24.98 12.76 -7.97
CA ARG A 109 -24.73 12.87 -6.54
C ARG A 109 -23.75 14.01 -6.25
N HIS A 110 -24.11 14.83 -5.27
CA HIS A 110 -23.22 15.84 -4.74
C HIS A 110 -22.14 15.20 -3.87
N LEU A 111 -20.87 15.43 -4.19
CA LEU A 111 -19.75 14.86 -3.42
C LEU A 111 -19.21 15.89 -2.42
N LEU A 112 -19.00 17.12 -2.86
CA LEU A 112 -18.61 18.23 -2.00
C LEU A 112 -18.79 19.59 -2.69
N SER A 113 -18.93 20.63 -1.87
CA SER A 113 -18.86 22.03 -2.27
C SER A 113 -17.50 22.61 -1.87
N VAL A 114 -16.89 23.36 -2.79
CA VAL A 114 -15.68 24.15 -2.53
C VAL A 114 -16.11 25.54 -2.09
N THR A 115 -15.65 25.94 -0.93
CA THR A 115 -16.00 27.23 -0.32
C THR A 115 -14.75 28.09 -0.14
N GLU A 116 -14.91 29.40 0.06
CA GLU A 116 -13.77 30.33 0.19
C GLU A 116 -12.79 29.96 1.31
N VAL A 117 -13.27 29.35 2.42
CA VAL A 117 -12.40 28.88 3.52
C VAL A 117 -11.50 27.69 3.13
N ASP A 118 -11.85 27.02 2.03
CA ASP A 118 -11.13 25.87 1.50
C ASP A 118 -10.07 26.27 0.46
N VAL A 119 -10.20 27.46 -0.12
CA VAL A 119 -9.40 27.96 -1.24
C VAL A 119 -8.03 28.41 -0.75
N ILE A 120 -6.97 28.01 -1.48
CA ILE A 120 -5.61 28.50 -1.24
C ILE A 120 -5.47 29.91 -1.80
N GLU A 121 -4.65 30.75 -1.15
CA GLU A 121 -4.37 32.09 -1.61
C GLU A 121 -3.91 32.13 -3.08
N GLY A 122 -4.45 33.09 -3.84
CA GLY A 122 -4.06 33.34 -5.23
C GLY A 122 -4.82 32.52 -6.28
N ILE A 123 -5.79 31.69 -5.89
CA ILE A 123 -6.69 30.98 -6.81
C ILE A 123 -8.15 31.16 -6.41
N ASN A 124 -9.08 30.82 -7.31
CA ASN A 124 -10.52 30.85 -7.02
C ASN A 124 -11.09 29.45 -6.72
N SER A 125 -12.35 29.38 -6.28
CA SER A 125 -13.02 28.12 -5.93
C SER A 125 -13.11 27.11 -7.08
N PHE A 126 -13.23 27.57 -8.33
CA PHE A 126 -13.24 26.69 -9.52
C PHE A 126 -11.87 26.06 -9.79
N GLU A 127 -10.80 26.83 -9.65
CA GLU A 127 -9.43 26.34 -9.76
C GLU A 127 -9.11 25.35 -8.63
N GLN A 128 -9.52 25.66 -7.40
CA GLN A 128 -9.39 24.77 -6.25
C GLN A 128 -10.16 23.45 -6.47
N ALA A 129 -11.38 23.52 -7.01
CA ALA A 129 -12.16 22.34 -7.38
C ALA A 129 -11.48 21.52 -8.48
N THR A 130 -10.79 22.17 -9.42
CA THR A 130 -10.04 21.48 -10.47
C THR A 130 -8.87 20.69 -9.91
N ILE A 131 -8.12 21.26 -8.96
CA ILE A 131 -7.04 20.57 -8.25
C ILE A 131 -7.62 19.36 -7.49
N TRP A 132 -8.68 19.57 -6.70
CA TRP A 132 -9.30 18.51 -5.92
C TRP A 132 -9.90 17.40 -6.79
N LYS A 133 -10.54 17.74 -7.91
CA LYS A 133 -11.04 16.77 -8.89
C LYS A 133 -9.92 15.83 -9.36
N ASN A 134 -8.72 16.34 -9.59
CA ASN A 134 -7.59 15.52 -10.03
C ASN A 134 -7.13 14.53 -8.95
N HIS A 135 -7.12 14.94 -7.68
CA HIS A 135 -6.82 14.04 -6.56
C HIS A 135 -7.91 12.98 -6.38
N LEU A 136 -9.18 13.39 -6.44
CA LEU A 136 -10.34 12.51 -6.31
C LEU A 136 -10.39 11.49 -7.44
N ASN A 137 -10.20 11.89 -8.70
CA ASN A 137 -10.18 10.96 -9.83
C ASN A 137 -9.18 9.82 -9.63
N LYS A 138 -7.96 10.14 -9.18
CA LYS A 138 -6.93 9.14 -8.92
C LYS A 138 -7.31 8.22 -7.75
N ALA A 139 -7.78 8.81 -6.65
CA ALA A 139 -8.13 8.06 -5.45
C ALA A 139 -9.34 7.14 -5.67
N LEU A 140 -10.39 7.64 -6.30
CA LEU A 140 -11.62 6.91 -6.57
C LEU A 140 -11.39 5.79 -7.60
N ALA A 141 -10.66 6.08 -8.70
CA ALA A 141 -10.31 5.06 -9.68
C ALA A 141 -9.47 3.93 -9.05
N ARG A 142 -8.52 4.28 -8.18
CA ARG A 142 -7.76 3.30 -7.41
C ARG A 142 -8.65 2.49 -6.49
N GLY A 143 -9.51 3.14 -5.71
CA GLY A 143 -10.40 2.47 -4.75
C GLY A 143 -11.37 1.49 -5.42
N GLN A 144 -11.90 1.83 -6.60
CA GLN A 144 -12.74 0.93 -7.40
C GLN A 144 -11.93 -0.23 -7.99
N LEU A 145 -10.72 0.04 -8.50
CA LEU A 145 -9.85 -0.99 -9.08
C LEU A 145 -9.42 -2.03 -8.03
N GLU A 146 -9.00 -1.59 -6.85
CA GLU A 146 -8.58 -2.48 -5.76
C GLU A 146 -9.72 -3.40 -5.27
N ARG A 147 -10.98 -2.98 -5.42
CA ARG A 147 -12.18 -3.77 -5.09
C ARG A 147 -12.70 -4.61 -6.25
N SER A 148 -12.19 -4.42 -7.46
CA SER A 148 -12.63 -5.19 -8.63
C SER A 148 -12.28 -6.68 -8.51
N SER A 149 -13.23 -7.54 -8.88
CA SER A 149 -13.05 -9.00 -8.82
C SER A 149 -11.85 -9.49 -9.66
N SER A 150 -11.61 -8.86 -10.81
CA SER A 150 -10.47 -9.17 -11.67
C SER A 150 -9.13 -8.83 -11.00
N TYR A 151 -9.03 -7.67 -10.35
CA TYR A 151 -7.82 -7.27 -9.63
C TYR A 151 -7.55 -8.20 -8.44
N VAL A 152 -8.56 -8.49 -7.62
CA VAL A 152 -8.43 -9.40 -6.48
C VAL A 152 -7.98 -10.80 -6.93
N ARG A 153 -8.58 -11.33 -8.00
CA ARG A 153 -8.19 -12.65 -8.54
C ARG A 153 -6.75 -12.65 -9.03
N ASN A 154 -6.35 -11.64 -9.81
CA ASN A 154 -5.01 -11.55 -10.35
C ASN A 154 -3.97 -11.38 -9.23
N ALA A 155 -4.24 -10.49 -8.26
CA ALA A 155 -3.39 -10.30 -7.10
C ALA A 155 -3.25 -11.59 -6.26
N THR A 156 -4.35 -12.34 -6.10
CA THR A 156 -4.34 -13.63 -5.41
C THR A 156 -3.49 -14.67 -6.15
N LEU A 157 -3.66 -14.79 -7.46
CA LEU A 157 -2.89 -15.72 -8.29
C LEU A 157 -1.39 -15.37 -8.31
N LEU A 158 -1.06 -14.08 -8.44
CA LEU A 158 0.32 -13.61 -8.38
C LEU A 158 0.94 -13.90 -7.01
N SER A 159 0.22 -13.61 -5.93
CA SER A 159 0.69 -13.88 -4.56
C SER A 159 0.92 -15.37 -4.34
N LEU A 160 -0.01 -16.22 -4.79
CA LEU A 160 0.14 -17.68 -4.70
C LEU A 160 1.35 -18.17 -5.51
N GLY A 161 1.55 -17.62 -6.72
CA GLY A 161 2.71 -17.93 -7.56
C GLY A 161 4.04 -17.58 -6.90
N ILE A 162 4.14 -16.42 -6.24
CA ILE A 162 5.33 -15.99 -5.49
C ILE A 162 5.61 -16.95 -4.32
N ILE A 163 4.57 -17.34 -3.57
CA ILE A 163 4.70 -18.27 -2.44
C ILE A 163 5.19 -19.64 -2.93
N LEU A 164 4.56 -20.20 -3.97
CA LEU A 164 4.96 -21.47 -4.56
C LEU A 164 6.38 -21.43 -5.13
N GLY A 165 6.72 -20.35 -5.84
CA GLY A 165 8.07 -20.14 -6.37
C GLY A 165 9.12 -20.09 -5.25
N THR A 166 8.80 -19.41 -4.14
CA THR A 166 9.67 -19.35 -2.96
C THR A 166 9.88 -20.74 -2.35
N ILE A 167 8.82 -21.54 -2.22
CA ILE A 167 8.90 -22.92 -1.73
C ILE A 167 9.78 -23.78 -2.65
N ILE A 168 9.59 -23.69 -3.96
CA ILE A 168 10.38 -24.46 -4.94
C ILE A 168 11.86 -24.09 -4.84
N ILE A 169 12.19 -22.79 -4.84
CA ILE A 169 13.57 -22.31 -4.70
C ILE A 169 14.17 -22.82 -3.39
N HIS A 170 13.42 -22.74 -2.28
CA HIS A 170 13.87 -23.22 -0.99
C HIS A 170 14.17 -24.73 -1.01
N CYS A 171 13.27 -25.53 -1.57
CA CYS A 171 13.46 -26.98 -1.75
C CYS A 171 14.68 -27.30 -2.62
N VAL A 172 14.86 -26.60 -3.74
CA VAL A 172 16.00 -26.79 -4.64
C VAL A 172 17.32 -26.47 -3.92
N LEU A 173 17.39 -25.37 -3.17
CA LEU A 173 18.57 -25.02 -2.38
C LEU A 173 18.92 -26.08 -1.33
N ILE A 174 17.91 -26.64 -0.65
CA ILE A 174 18.10 -27.74 0.30
C ILE A 174 18.63 -28.99 -0.43
N CYS A 175 18.02 -29.37 -1.54
CA CYS A 175 18.43 -30.53 -2.32
C CYS A 175 19.87 -30.41 -2.85
N LEU A 176 20.25 -29.23 -3.36
CA LEU A 176 21.62 -28.96 -3.81
C LEU A 176 22.63 -28.99 -2.65
N GLY A 177 22.25 -28.45 -1.49
CA GLY A 177 23.08 -28.54 -0.27
C GLY A 177 23.29 -29.99 0.18
N MET A 178 22.24 -30.82 0.12
CA MET A 178 22.32 -32.24 0.44
C MET A 178 23.14 -33.06 -0.57
N TRP A 179 23.10 -32.68 -1.86
CA TRP A 179 23.92 -33.32 -2.90
C TRP A 179 25.41 -33.02 -2.71
N GLY A 180 25.75 -31.77 -2.38
CA GLY A 180 27.13 -31.36 -2.11
C GLY A 180 27.79 -32.10 -0.93
N GLU A 181 27.01 -32.54 0.07
CA GLU A 181 27.54 -33.37 1.16
C GLU A 181 27.71 -34.86 0.80
N LYS A 182 26.98 -35.36 -0.21
CA LYS A 182 27.08 -36.75 -0.68
C LYS A 182 28.09 -36.96 -1.81
N GLY A 183 28.33 -35.92 -2.62
CA GLY A 183 29.40 -35.89 -3.60
C GLY A 183 30.71 -35.48 -2.95
N GLY A 184 31.42 -36.43 -2.34
CA GLY A 184 32.83 -36.26 -2.02
C GLY A 184 33.61 -35.89 -3.28
N PHE A 185 33.83 -34.60 -3.48
CA PHE A 185 34.69 -34.07 -4.53
C PHE A 185 36.14 -34.41 -4.16
N VAL A 186 36.55 -35.61 -4.54
CA VAL A 186 37.95 -36.05 -4.57
C VAL A 186 38.61 -35.37 -5.77
N ILE A 187 38.95 -34.09 -5.65
CA ILE A 187 39.98 -33.50 -6.51
C ILE A 187 40.93 -32.72 -5.61
N GLY A 188 42.15 -33.24 -5.49
CA GLY A 188 43.27 -32.52 -4.88
C GLY A 188 44.07 -33.29 -3.83
N ASN A 189 44.61 -34.47 -4.16
CA ASN A 189 45.96 -34.88 -3.70
C ASN A 189 46.43 -36.22 -4.30
N LYS A 190 46.61 -36.29 -5.62
CA LYS A 190 47.35 -37.40 -6.26
C LYS A 190 48.49 -36.95 -7.18
N ILE A 191 49.04 -35.75 -6.97
CA ILE A 191 50.24 -35.26 -7.69
C ILE A 191 51.46 -35.16 -6.75
N LEU A 192 51.36 -35.55 -5.47
CA LEU A 192 52.46 -35.44 -4.50
C LEU A 192 52.99 -36.80 -4.00
N LEU A 193 53.09 -37.81 -4.87
CA LEU A 193 53.70 -39.11 -4.53
C LEU A 193 54.55 -39.69 -5.69
N MET A 194 55.17 -38.82 -6.50
CA MET A 194 56.13 -39.22 -7.54
C MET A 194 57.52 -38.58 -7.33
N PHE A 195 57.78 -37.98 -6.15
CA PHE A 195 59.04 -37.27 -5.86
C PHE A 195 59.63 -37.52 -4.46
N ILE A 196 59.34 -38.66 -3.83
CA ILE A 196 60.15 -39.17 -2.70
C ILE A 196 60.37 -40.65 -2.90
#